data_AF-A0A2Z6P8P8-F1
#
_entry.id   AF-A0A2Z6P8P8-F1
#
_cell.length_a   1.000
_cell.length_b   1.000
_cell.length_c   1.000
_cell.angle_alpha   90.00
_cell.angle_beta   90.00
_cell.angle_gamma   90.00
#
_symmetry.space_group_name_H-M   'P 1'
#
loop_
_entity.id
_entity.type
_entity.pdbx_description
1 polymer ?
#
loop_
_entity_poly.entity_id
_entity_poly.type
_entity_poly.pdbx_seq_one_letter_code
_entity_poly.pdbx_strand_id
1 'polypeptide(L)'
;MEEEFDAIIVATGYKSVANEWLKDYKYALNDKGMPKNAFPKHWKGDHGLYCVGLARRGLFGVKVDAELIAEDINQSLNLRNK
;
A
#
# COMPACT_ATOMS: atom_id res chain seq x y z
N MET A 1 -19.08 38.75 3.66
CA MET A 1 -19.51 38.47 2.28
C MET A 1 -18.89 37.14 1.94
N GLU A 2 -19.70 36.13 1.63
CA GLU A 2 -19.17 34.86 1.16
C GLU A 2 -18.69 35.05 -0.27
N GLU A 3 -17.57 34.42 -0.60
CA GLU A 3 -16.99 34.43 -1.95
C GLU A 3 -17.72 33.39 -2.82
N GLU A 4 -18.16 33.77 -4.02
CA GLU A 4 -18.78 32.84 -4.99
C GLU A 4 -17.69 32.13 -5.81
N PHE A 5 -17.85 30.82 -5.98
CA PHE A 5 -16.96 29.98 -6.79
C PHE A 5 -17.75 29.03 -7.69
N ASP A 6 -17.30 28.86 -8.93
CA ASP A 6 -17.84 27.84 -9.84
C ASP A 6 -17.47 26.41 -9.39
N ALA A 7 -16.32 26.25 -8.74
CA ALA A 7 -15.84 24.97 -8.21
C ALA A 7 -14.83 25.14 -7.07
N ILE A 8 -14.80 24.18 -6.15
CA ILE A 8 -13.80 24.07 -5.08
C ILE A 8 -13.13 22.69 -5.19
N ILE A 9 -11.80 22.68 -5.27
CA ILE A 9 -10.99 21.45 -5.32
C ILE A 9 -10.24 21.30 -4.01
N VAL A 10 -10.50 20.20 -3.28
CA VAL A 10 -9.79 19.88 -2.04
C VAL A 10 -8.64 18.93 -2.34
N ALA A 11 -7.42 19.45 -2.35
CA ALA A 11 -6.19 18.70 -2.59
C ALA A 11 -5.34 18.56 -1.31
N THR A 12 -5.98 18.32 -0.16
CA THR A 12 -5.33 18.26 1.17
C THR A 12 -4.56 16.96 1.42
N GLY A 13 -4.57 16.05 0.45
CA GLY A 13 -3.85 14.78 0.49
C GLY A 13 -4.65 13.64 1.12
N TYR A 14 -3.93 12.58 1.50
CA TYR A 14 -4.52 11.34 2.03
C TYR A 14 -3.83 10.95 3.34
N LYS A 15 -4.63 10.58 4.35
CA LYS A 15 -4.19 9.98 5.61
C LYS A 15 -4.72 8.54 5.68
N SER A 16 -3.82 7.59 5.88
CA SER A 16 -4.19 6.18 6.01
C SER A 16 -4.84 5.92 7.37
N VAL A 17 -5.93 5.15 7.37
CA VAL A 17 -6.58 4.59 8.57
C VAL A 17 -6.17 3.14 8.82
N ALA A 18 -5.23 2.61 8.04
CA ALA A 18 -4.82 1.21 8.10
C ALA A 18 -4.38 0.77 9.50
N ASN A 19 -3.64 1.65 10.19
CA ASN A 19 -3.15 1.38 11.55
C ASN A 19 -4.25 1.37 12.61
N GLU A 20 -5.45 1.87 12.31
CA GLU A 20 -6.58 1.88 13.25
C GLU A 20 -7.29 0.52 13.29
N TRP A 21 -7.30 -0.21 12.18
CA TRP A 21 -7.94 -1.52 12.10
C TRP A 21 -6.96 -2.69 12.04
N LEU A 22 -5.72 -2.48 11.58
CA LEU A 22 -4.67 -3.50 11.56
C LEU A 22 -3.81 -3.42 12.83
N LYS A 23 -4.04 -4.31 13.80
CA LYS A 23 -3.35 -4.31 15.11
C LYS A 23 -1.83 -4.45 14.98
N ASP A 24 -1.37 -5.49 14.31
CA ASP A 24 0.07 -5.79 14.16
C ASP A 24 0.63 -5.18 12.87
N TYR A 25 0.25 -3.92 12.59
CA TYR A 25 0.59 -3.26 11.34
C TYR A 25 2.09 -3.21 11.05
N LYS A 26 2.95 -3.26 12.08
CA LYS A 26 4.42 -3.19 11.94
C LYS A 26 5.02 -4.34 11.12
N TYR A 27 4.28 -5.41 10.85
CA TYR A 27 4.70 -6.43 9.89
C TYR A 27 4.68 -5.94 8.43
N ALA A 28 3.91 -4.90 8.09
CA ALA A 28 3.78 -4.41 6.71
C ALA A 28 3.85 -2.87 6.58
N LEU A 29 3.40 -2.14 7.58
CA LEU A 29 3.20 -0.69 7.57
C LEU A 29 4.08 0.04 8.60
N ASN A 30 4.38 1.31 8.31
CA ASN A 30 4.97 2.27 9.22
C ASN A 30 3.89 2.99 10.04
N ASP A 31 4.31 3.88 10.93
CA ASP A 31 3.42 4.62 11.84
C ASP A 31 2.40 5.54 11.13
N LYS A 32 2.58 5.78 9.82
CA LYS A 32 1.65 6.57 8.99
C LYS A 32 0.66 5.71 8.20
N GLY A 33 0.62 4.39 8.43
CA GLY A 33 -0.24 3.45 7.70
C GLY A 33 0.17 3.26 6.24
N MET A 34 1.46 3.46 5.95
CA MET A 34 2.08 3.33 4.62
C MET A 34 3.07 2.16 4.65
N PRO A 35 3.50 1.60 3.51
CA PRO A 35 4.45 0.49 3.52
C PRO A 35 5.71 0.82 4.33
N LYS A 36 6.13 -0.10 5.19
CA LYS A 36 7.31 0.11 6.04
C LYS A 36 8.62 0.05 5.26
N ASN A 37 8.63 -0.76 4.20
CA ASN A 37 9.79 -0.97 3.36
C ASN A 37 9.84 0.09 2.26
N ALA A 38 11.06 0.46 1.84
CA ALA A 38 11.26 1.39 0.74
C ALA A 38 11.11 0.70 -0.62
N PHE A 39 10.77 1.49 -1.64
CA PHE A 39 10.82 1.06 -3.05
C PHE A 39 12.24 0.57 -3.39
N PRO A 40 12.41 -0.52 -4.18
CA PRO A 40 11.39 -1.26 -4.94
C PRO A 40 10.76 -2.45 -4.20
N LYS A 41 11.09 -2.69 -2.93
CA LYS A 41 10.59 -3.83 -2.15
C LYS A 41 9.49 -3.44 -1.15
N HIS A 42 8.90 -2.26 -1.32
CA HIS A 42 7.88 -1.72 -0.42
C HIS A 42 6.63 -2.62 -0.33
N TRP A 43 6.33 -3.37 -1.39
CA TRP A 43 5.15 -4.22 -1.49
C TRP A 43 5.20 -5.47 -0.59
N LYS A 44 6.37 -5.89 -0.10
CA LYS A 44 6.52 -7.11 0.70
C LYS A 44 6.68 -6.79 2.18
N GLY A 45 5.75 -7.28 2.99
CA GLY A 45 5.84 -7.29 4.45
C GLY A 45 6.31 -8.65 4.98
N ASP A 46 6.21 -8.81 6.30
CA ASP A 46 6.56 -10.04 6.99
C ASP A 46 5.35 -10.98 7.08
N HIS A 47 5.58 -12.25 7.44
CA HIS A 47 4.53 -13.25 7.71
C HIS A 47 3.50 -13.43 6.58
N GLY A 48 3.90 -13.20 5.33
CA GLY A 48 3.00 -13.32 4.17
C GLY A 48 2.05 -12.14 3.99
N LEU A 49 2.27 -11.02 4.69
CA LEU A 49 1.56 -9.78 4.45
C LEU A 49 2.19 -9.00 3.29
N TYR A 50 1.34 -8.36 2.50
CA TYR A 50 1.73 -7.58 1.34
C TYR A 50 1.04 -6.21 1.34
N CYS A 51 1.69 -5.22 0.72
CA CYS A 51 1.16 -3.88 0.51
C CYS A 51 0.94 -3.64 -0.99
N VAL A 52 -0.32 -3.51 -1.42
CA VAL A 52 -0.67 -3.15 -2.81
C VAL A 52 -1.13 -1.70 -2.86
N GLY A 53 -0.50 -0.86 -3.68
CA GLY A 53 -1.03 0.48 -3.98
C GLY A 53 -0.89 1.52 -2.87
N LEU A 54 -0.40 1.12 -1.70
CA LEU A 54 -0.16 2.02 -0.57
C LEU A 54 1.09 2.89 -0.74
N ALA A 55 1.90 2.72 -1.79
CA ALA A 55 3.15 3.45 -1.96
C ALA A 55 3.02 4.85 -2.60
N ARG A 56 1.80 5.33 -2.88
CA ARG A 56 1.52 6.62 -3.55
C ARG A 56 2.20 6.76 -4.92
N ARG A 57 2.26 5.65 -5.67
CA ARG A 57 2.92 5.59 -6.99
C ARG A 57 1.93 5.61 -8.16
N GLY A 58 0.70 6.05 -7.91
CA GLY A 58 -0.38 6.08 -8.91
C GLY A 58 -0.80 4.70 -9.41
N LEU A 59 -1.66 4.67 -10.43
CA LEU A 59 -2.22 3.43 -10.99
C LEU A 59 -1.12 2.49 -11.52
N PHE A 60 -0.07 3.03 -12.13
CA PHE A 60 1.06 2.24 -12.60
C PHE A 60 1.79 1.52 -11.44
N GLY A 61 2.01 2.22 -10.33
CA GLY A 61 2.60 1.61 -9.14
C GLY A 61 1.73 0.50 -8.55
N VAL A 62 0.41 0.70 -8.48
CA VAL A 62 -0.55 -0.32 -8.01
C VAL A 62 -0.44 -1.59 -8.86
N LYS A 63 -0.37 -1.44 -10.18
CA LYS A 63 -0.21 -2.56 -11.12
C LYS A 63 1.07 -3.34 -10.87
N VAL A 64 2.20 -2.64 -10.74
CA VAL A 64 3.50 -3.27 -10.47
C VAL A 64 3.50 -4.00 -9.13
N ASP A 65 2.94 -3.41 -8.09
CA ASP A 65 2.82 -4.05 -6.77
C ASP A 65 2.01 -5.35 -6.87
N ALA A 66 0.85 -5.30 -7.54
CA ALA A 66 -0.02 -6.47 -7.71
C ALA A 66 0.66 -7.61 -8.47
N GLU A 67 1.38 -7.31 -9.55
CA GLU A 67 2.13 -8.32 -10.34
C GLU A 67 3.23 -8.98 -9.50
N LEU A 68 4.01 -8.19 -8.75
CA LEU A 68 5.07 -8.72 -7.89
C LEU A 68 4.54 -9.60 -6.76
N ILE A 69 3.39 -9.22 -6.18
CA ILE A 69 2.73 -10.00 -5.12
C ILE A 69 2.20 -11.32 -5.67
N ALA A 70 1.54 -11.30 -6.83
CA ALA A 70 1.04 -12.52 -7.47
C ALA A 70 2.18 -13.51 -7.77
N GLU A 71 3.30 -13.01 -8.29
CA GLU A 71 4.49 -13.82 -8.55
C GLU A 71 5.07 -14.41 -7.27
N ASP A 72 5.19 -13.62 -6.20
CA ASP A 72 5.73 -14.08 -4.91
C ASP A 72 4.86 -15.17 -4.25
N ILE A 73 3.54 -15.04 -4.36
CA ILE A 73 2.58 -16.04 -3.89
C ILE A 73 2.73 -17.34 -4.70
N ASN A 74 2.79 -17.24 -6.03
CA ASN A 74 2.97 -18.40 -6.91
C ASN A 74 4.28 -19.14 -6.59
N GLN A 75 5.40 -18.43 -6.47
CA GLN A 75 6.69 -19.01 -6.07
C GLN A 75 6.61 -19.69 -4.69
N SER A 76 5.96 -19.04 -3.72
CA SER A 76 5.80 -19.57 -2.37
C SER A 76 4.97 -20.86 -2.35
N LEU A 77 3.92 -20.96 -3.16
CA LEU A 77 3.11 -22.17 -3.30
C LEU A 77 3.90 -23.30 -3.97
N ASN A 78 4.65 -22.99 -5.03
CA ASN A 78 5.46 -23.99 -5.73
C ASN A 78 6.59 -24.54 -4.85
N LEU A 79 7.16 -23.74 -3.95
CA LEU A 79 8.15 -24.18 -2.97
C LEU A 79 7.55 -25.11 -1.89
N ARG A 80 6.29 -24.90 -1.50
CA ARG A 80 5.60 -25.78 -0.52
C ARG A 80 5.20 -27.13 -1.10
N ASN A 81 5.06 -27.22 -2.42
CA ASN A 81 4.66 -28.44 -3.12
C ASN A 81 5.86 -29.31 -3.55
N LYS A 82 7.08 -28.94 -3.17
CA LYS A 82 8.31 -29.74 -3.33
C LYS A 82 8.70 -30.35 -1.99
#